data_AF-A1SQQ3-F1
#
_entry.id   AF-A1SQQ3-F1
#
_cell.length_a   1.000
_cell.length_b   1.000
_cell.length_c   1.000
_cell.angle_alpha   90.00
_cell.angle_beta   90.00
_cell.angle_gamma   90.00
#
_symmetry.space_group_name_H-M   'P 1'
#
loop_
_entity.id
_entity.type
_entity.pdbx_description
1 polymer ?
#
loop_
_entity_poly.entity_id
_entity_poly.type
_entity_poly.pdbx_seq_one_letter_code
_entity_poly.pdbx_strand_id
1 'polypeptide(L)'
;MTTVNPTTPEVVPPPADDAWLTDLNDDGPAGQLALQHLRGLLVRAARHQVWRLRDLLPGAGSGELEDLAQQAADDALVAVLRQLGTFAGRSRFTTWAYKFGVLHAGVAVRRQAWRHREVPLPDTFTLVDTSPSPAAVTEASHLAHAVAAAISSELTPHQRRVLLALVVEEVPIDVLADRLGSTRNALYKTLHDARRRLRTALIASGDLDHRPDRSNP
;
A
#
# COMPACT_ATOMS: atom_id res chain seq x y z
N MET A 1 -8.57 26.44 -52.76
CA MET A 1 -7.68 25.62 -51.91
C MET A 1 -7.44 26.40 -50.63
N THR A 2 -8.25 26.15 -49.60
CA THR A 2 -8.13 26.82 -48.30
C THR A 2 -7.24 25.95 -47.43
N THR A 3 -6.00 26.39 -47.18
CA THR A 3 -5.09 25.71 -46.25
C THR A 3 -5.52 26.01 -44.82
N VAL A 4 -6.20 25.05 -44.21
CA VAL A 4 -6.45 25.02 -42.77
C VAL A 4 -5.12 24.75 -42.08
N ASN A 5 -4.63 25.75 -41.35
CA ASN A 5 -3.42 25.63 -40.54
C ASN A 5 -3.72 24.65 -39.38
N PRO A 6 -2.87 23.66 -39.09
CA PRO A 6 -3.08 22.79 -37.94
C PRO A 6 -2.89 23.60 -36.65
N THR A 7 -3.98 23.84 -35.92
CA THR A 7 -3.96 24.32 -34.54
C THR A 7 -3.15 23.34 -33.71
N THR A 8 -1.91 23.73 -33.43
CA THR A 8 -1.10 23.12 -32.37
C THR A 8 -1.88 23.31 -31.08
N PRO A 9 -2.17 22.27 -30.29
CA PRO A 9 -2.81 22.46 -29.00
C PRO A 9 -1.89 23.34 -28.16
N GLU A 10 -2.38 24.53 -27.81
CA GLU A 10 -1.70 25.46 -26.92
C GLU A 10 -1.53 24.77 -25.57
N VAL A 11 -0.31 24.30 -25.30
CA VAL A 11 0.02 23.65 -24.02
C VAL A 11 0.11 24.75 -22.99
N VAL A 12 -1.03 25.08 -22.39
CA VAL A 12 -1.10 26.04 -21.28
C VAL A 12 -0.25 25.47 -20.13
N PRO A 13 0.71 26.24 -19.59
CA PRO A 13 1.53 25.76 -18.47
C PRO A 13 0.66 25.53 -17.22
N PRO A 14 1.05 24.60 -16.34
CA PRO A 14 0.34 24.41 -15.07
C PRO A 14 0.33 25.71 -14.26
N PRO A 15 -0.71 25.95 -13.45
CA PRO A 15 -0.80 27.15 -12.63
C PRO A 15 0.37 27.22 -11.64
N ALA A 16 0.72 28.46 -11.25
CA ALA A 16 1.68 28.72 -10.19
C ALA A 16 1.25 28.03 -8.88
N ASP A 17 2.20 27.67 -8.00
CA ASP A 17 1.90 26.90 -6.79
C ASP A 17 0.81 27.54 -5.90
N ASP A 18 0.77 28.88 -5.85
CA ASP A 18 -0.20 29.65 -5.04
C ASP A 18 -1.61 29.71 -5.68
N ALA A 19 -1.72 29.49 -6.99
CA ALA A 19 -2.99 29.54 -7.71
C ALA A 19 -3.77 28.22 -7.63
N TRP A 20 -3.09 27.07 -7.41
CA TRP A 20 -3.73 25.75 -7.36
C TRP A 20 -4.91 25.66 -6.40
N LEU A 21 -4.78 26.19 -5.19
CA LEU A 21 -5.85 26.14 -4.19
C LEU A 21 -7.06 26.97 -4.62
N THR A 22 -6.83 28.12 -5.25
CA THR A 22 -7.90 28.99 -5.73
C THR A 22 -8.58 28.35 -6.94
N ASP A 23 -7.80 27.95 -7.93
CA ASP A 23 -8.29 27.40 -9.20
C ASP A 23 -9.04 26.08 -8.97
N LEU A 24 -8.54 25.17 -8.10
CA LEU A 24 -9.23 23.89 -7.83
C LEU A 24 -10.54 24.04 -7.05
N ASN A 25 -10.82 25.21 -6.49
CA ASN A 25 -12.12 25.53 -5.87
C ASN A 25 -13.05 26.32 -6.82
N ASP A 26 -12.59 26.68 -8.02
CA ASP A 26 -13.40 27.34 -9.04
C ASP A 26 -14.20 26.31 -9.85
N ASP A 27 -15.51 26.52 -9.99
CA ASP A 27 -16.36 25.69 -10.87
C ASP A 27 -16.28 26.14 -12.35
N GLY A 28 -15.58 27.24 -12.61
CA GLY A 28 -15.38 27.84 -13.92
C GLY A 28 -14.27 27.20 -14.78
N PRO A 29 -13.92 27.86 -15.91
CA PRO A 29 -12.90 27.37 -16.84
C PRO A 29 -11.51 27.19 -16.19
N ALA A 30 -11.16 28.01 -15.20
CA ALA A 30 -9.87 27.90 -14.52
C ALA A 30 -9.79 26.61 -13.69
N GLY A 31 -10.85 26.26 -12.96
CA GLY A 31 -10.89 25.01 -12.23
C GLY A 31 -10.95 23.77 -13.12
N GLN A 32 -11.67 23.81 -14.24
CA GLN A 32 -11.63 22.74 -15.23
C GLN A 32 -10.22 22.50 -15.77
N LEU A 33 -9.48 23.57 -16.08
CA LEU A 33 -8.10 23.49 -16.53
C LEU A 33 -7.16 22.98 -15.43
N ALA A 34 -7.33 23.45 -14.19
CA ALA A 34 -6.55 22.99 -13.05
C ALA A 34 -6.78 21.49 -12.80
N LEU A 35 -8.02 21.00 -12.87
CA LEU A 35 -8.34 19.57 -12.77
C LEU A 35 -7.64 18.75 -13.86
N GLN A 36 -7.62 19.23 -15.11
CA GLN A 36 -6.93 18.56 -16.22
C GLN A 36 -5.41 18.49 -15.97
N HIS A 37 -4.80 19.60 -15.53
CA HIS A 37 -3.38 19.64 -15.20
C HIS A 37 -3.02 18.72 -14.02
N LEU A 38 -3.85 18.70 -12.97
CA LEU A 38 -3.67 17.82 -11.82
C LEU A 38 -3.78 16.36 -12.24
N ARG A 39 -4.81 16.00 -13.01
CA ARG A 39 -4.97 14.65 -13.55
C ARG A 39 -3.76 14.24 -14.38
N GLY A 40 -3.27 15.10 -15.27
CA GLY A 40 -2.06 14.83 -16.07
C GLY A 40 -0.82 14.59 -15.20
N LEU A 41 -0.66 15.34 -14.11
CA LEU A 41 0.40 15.10 -13.13
C LEU A 41 0.25 13.73 -12.44
N LEU A 42 -0.95 13.38 -12.02
CA LEU A 42 -1.24 12.12 -11.33
C LEU A 42 -1.06 10.92 -12.24
N VAL A 43 -1.45 11.02 -13.52
CA VAL A 43 -1.20 9.98 -14.53
C VAL A 43 0.30 9.73 -14.70
N ARG A 44 1.12 10.78 -14.77
CA ARG A 44 2.60 10.61 -14.85
C ARG A 44 3.14 9.90 -13.61
N ALA A 45 2.68 10.30 -12.42
CA ALA A 45 3.09 9.67 -11.16
C ALA A 45 2.67 8.18 -11.10
N ALA A 46 1.44 7.90 -11.52
CA ALA A 46 0.88 6.57 -11.54
C ALA A 46 1.62 5.67 -12.53
N ARG A 47 1.82 6.11 -13.78
CA ARG A 47 2.59 5.38 -14.79
C ARG A 47 4.00 5.03 -14.31
N HIS A 48 4.70 6.00 -13.74
CA HIS A 48 6.04 5.78 -13.17
C HIS A 48 6.01 4.66 -12.12
N GLN A 49 5.06 4.71 -11.19
CA GLN A 49 4.98 3.74 -10.13
C GLN A 49 4.49 2.36 -10.59
N VAL A 50 3.53 2.29 -11.51
CA VAL A 50 3.07 1.04 -12.14
C VAL A 50 4.24 0.38 -12.85
N TRP A 51 4.97 1.12 -13.68
CA TRP A 51 6.14 0.60 -14.38
C TRP A 51 7.21 0.08 -13.42
N ARG A 52 7.45 0.80 -12.31
CA ARG A 52 8.39 0.40 -11.27
C ARG A 52 7.99 -0.91 -10.57
N LEU A 53 6.69 -1.22 -10.48
CA LEU A 53 6.16 -2.40 -9.80
C LEU A 53 5.68 -3.50 -10.76
N ARG A 54 5.92 -3.35 -12.07
CA ARG A 54 5.39 -4.26 -13.11
C ARG A 54 5.78 -5.73 -12.91
N ASP A 55 6.91 -5.99 -12.26
CA ASP A 55 7.39 -7.36 -12.01
C ASP A 55 6.47 -8.14 -11.04
N LEU A 56 5.59 -7.43 -10.30
CA LEU A 56 4.53 -8.04 -9.49
C LEU A 56 3.33 -8.53 -10.31
N LEU A 57 3.26 -8.17 -11.60
CA LEU A 57 2.17 -8.49 -12.52
C LEU A 57 2.71 -9.28 -13.73
N PRO A 58 3.25 -10.49 -13.52
CA PRO A 58 3.75 -11.30 -14.62
C PRO A 58 2.59 -11.63 -15.57
N GLY A 59 2.73 -11.25 -16.84
CA GLY A 59 1.71 -11.45 -17.87
C GLY A 59 0.84 -10.22 -18.17
N ALA A 60 0.93 -9.14 -17.39
CA ALA A 60 0.20 -7.92 -17.71
C ALA A 60 0.77 -7.23 -18.95
N GLY A 61 -0.10 -6.94 -19.92
CA GLY A 61 0.25 -6.24 -21.15
C GLY A 61 0.46 -4.74 -20.93
N SER A 62 1.11 -4.05 -21.88
CA SER A 62 1.32 -2.60 -21.80
C SER A 62 0.00 -1.81 -21.69
N GLY A 63 -1.06 -2.26 -22.37
CA GLY A 63 -2.40 -1.67 -22.27
C GLY A 63 -3.00 -1.82 -20.88
N GLU A 64 -2.90 -3.01 -20.27
CA GLU A 64 -3.43 -3.24 -18.92
C GLU A 64 -2.68 -2.44 -17.86
N LEU A 65 -1.35 -2.29 -18.00
CA LEU A 65 -0.56 -1.43 -17.12
C LEU A 65 -0.95 0.05 -17.27
N GLU A 66 -1.26 0.48 -18.49
CA GLU A 66 -1.73 1.84 -18.76
C GLU A 66 -3.13 2.08 -18.17
N ASP A 67 -4.06 1.17 -18.37
CA ASP A 67 -5.41 1.24 -17.78
C ASP A 67 -5.35 1.30 -16.26
N LEU A 68 -4.48 0.48 -15.65
CA LEU A 68 -4.24 0.49 -14.22
C LEU A 68 -3.68 1.84 -13.74
N ALA A 69 -2.80 2.46 -14.52
CA ALA A 69 -2.26 3.79 -14.20
C ALA A 69 -3.32 4.89 -14.32
N GLN A 70 -4.20 4.82 -15.34
CA GLN A 70 -5.32 5.76 -15.50
C GLN A 70 -6.28 5.67 -14.31
N GLN A 71 -6.73 4.46 -13.98
CA GLN A 71 -7.64 4.24 -12.85
C GLN A 71 -7.03 4.74 -11.53
N ALA A 72 -5.76 4.41 -11.29
CA ALA A 72 -5.07 4.87 -10.08
C ALA A 72 -4.92 6.40 -10.02
N ALA A 73 -4.76 7.06 -11.17
CA ALA A 73 -4.69 8.52 -11.23
C ALA A 73 -6.04 9.18 -10.93
N ASP A 74 -7.15 8.60 -11.40
CA ASP A 74 -8.50 9.08 -11.11
C ASP A 74 -8.84 8.91 -9.61
N ASP A 75 -8.50 7.76 -9.01
CA ASP A 75 -8.63 7.56 -7.57
C ASP A 75 -7.78 8.55 -6.76
N ALA A 76 -6.56 8.82 -7.23
CA ALA A 76 -5.67 9.80 -6.62
C ALA A 76 -6.23 11.23 -6.73
N LEU A 77 -6.88 11.58 -7.84
CA LEU A 77 -7.49 12.88 -8.05
C LEU A 77 -8.58 13.14 -7.00
N VAL A 78 -9.49 12.18 -6.82
CA VAL A 78 -10.53 12.25 -5.78
C VAL A 78 -9.91 12.38 -4.39
N ALA A 79 -8.85 11.62 -4.12
CA ALA A 79 -8.15 11.68 -2.83
C ALA A 79 -7.47 13.03 -2.58
N VAL A 80 -6.85 13.63 -3.60
CA VAL A 80 -6.23 14.96 -3.53
C VAL A 80 -7.31 16.02 -3.24
N LEU A 81 -8.41 16.02 -4.00
CA LEU A 81 -9.49 16.99 -3.81
C LEU A 81 -10.09 16.91 -2.40
N ARG A 82 -10.32 15.70 -1.89
CA ARG A 82 -10.79 15.48 -0.52
C ARG A 82 -9.82 15.98 0.56
N GLN A 83 -8.52 15.96 0.27
CA GLN A 83 -7.47 16.37 1.20
C GLN A 83 -6.95 17.78 0.90
N LEU A 84 -7.57 18.53 -0.01
CA LEU A 84 -7.06 19.81 -0.51
C LEU A 84 -6.81 20.80 0.62
N GLY A 85 -7.76 20.91 1.56
CA GLY A 85 -7.66 21.78 2.75
C GLY A 85 -6.60 21.38 3.77
N THR A 86 -5.96 20.21 3.63
CA THR A 86 -4.87 19.76 4.50
C THR A 86 -3.48 20.13 3.97
N PHE A 87 -3.41 20.68 2.76
CA PHE A 87 -2.15 21.10 2.17
C PHE A 87 -1.58 22.31 2.91
N ALA A 88 -0.49 22.09 3.63
CA ALA A 88 0.10 23.09 4.52
C ALA A 88 1.11 24.04 3.85
N GLY A 89 1.27 24.01 2.52
CA GLY A 89 2.19 24.91 1.79
C GLY A 89 3.70 24.69 2.06
N ARG A 90 4.08 23.61 2.77
CA ARG A 90 5.50 23.32 3.13
C ARG A 90 6.35 22.77 1.98
N SER A 91 5.74 22.52 0.82
CA SER A 91 6.39 22.09 -0.42
C SER A 91 5.57 22.62 -1.60
N ARG A 92 6.08 22.50 -2.83
CA ARG A 92 5.26 22.72 -4.03
C ARG A 92 4.01 21.84 -3.98
N PHE A 93 2.87 22.36 -4.46
CA PHE A 93 1.60 21.62 -4.48
C PHE A 93 1.73 20.35 -5.30
N THR A 94 2.36 20.49 -6.47
CA THR A 94 2.63 19.39 -7.40
C THR A 94 3.43 18.25 -6.76
N THR A 95 4.43 18.56 -5.92
CA THR A 95 5.20 17.54 -5.17
C THR A 95 4.34 16.81 -4.14
N TRP A 96 3.44 17.52 -3.45
CA TRP A 96 2.51 16.92 -2.50
C TRP A 96 1.50 16.02 -3.21
N ALA A 97 0.86 16.51 -4.28
CA ALA A 97 -0.08 15.75 -5.10
C ALA A 97 0.55 14.51 -5.76
N TYR A 98 1.80 14.61 -6.23
CA TYR A 98 2.51 13.49 -6.86
C TYR A 98 2.57 12.25 -5.96
N LYS A 99 2.67 12.44 -4.64
CA LYS A 99 2.68 11.33 -3.67
C LYS A 99 1.38 10.53 -3.67
N PHE A 100 0.24 11.16 -3.96
CA PHE A 100 -1.04 10.47 -4.07
C PHE A 100 -1.06 9.55 -5.28
N GLY A 101 -0.60 10.02 -6.44
CA GLY A 101 -0.49 9.19 -7.65
C GLY A 101 0.41 7.96 -7.42
N VAL A 102 1.57 8.14 -6.78
CA VAL A 102 2.45 7.04 -6.39
C VAL A 102 1.78 6.08 -5.40
N LEU A 103 1.10 6.59 -4.38
CA LEU A 103 0.43 5.78 -3.37
C LEU A 103 -0.68 4.93 -4.00
N HIS A 104 -1.60 5.54 -4.73
CA HIS A 104 -2.75 4.87 -5.33
C HIS A 104 -2.32 3.86 -6.40
N ALA A 105 -1.32 4.19 -7.23
CA ALA A 105 -0.78 3.23 -8.19
C ALA A 105 -0.13 2.03 -7.50
N GLY A 106 0.61 2.25 -6.41
CA GLY A 106 1.18 1.16 -5.61
C GLY A 106 0.13 0.25 -4.99
N VAL A 107 -0.99 0.81 -4.52
CA VAL A 107 -2.16 0.06 -4.04
C VAL A 107 -2.75 -0.77 -5.16
N ALA A 108 -3.01 -0.14 -6.31
CA ALA A 108 -3.68 -0.75 -7.44
C ALA A 108 -2.89 -1.95 -7.98
N VAL A 109 -1.57 -1.80 -8.17
CA VAL A 109 -0.68 -2.91 -8.60
C VAL A 109 -0.71 -4.05 -7.62
N ARG A 110 -0.54 -3.78 -6.32
CA ARG A 110 -0.53 -4.85 -5.31
C ARG A 110 -1.87 -5.54 -5.20
N ARG A 111 -2.97 -4.78 -5.32
CA ARG A 111 -4.33 -5.34 -5.36
C ARG A 111 -4.50 -6.24 -6.57
N GLN A 112 -4.07 -5.80 -7.75
CA GLN A 112 -4.15 -6.57 -9.00
C GLN A 112 -3.32 -7.86 -8.92
N ALA A 113 -2.09 -7.79 -8.42
CA ALA A 113 -1.23 -8.97 -8.22
C ALA A 113 -1.86 -10.01 -7.30
N TRP A 114 -2.71 -9.56 -6.38
CA TRP A 114 -3.43 -10.39 -5.43
C TRP A 114 -4.83 -10.82 -5.86
N ARG A 115 -5.41 -10.28 -6.95
CA ARG A 115 -6.75 -10.66 -7.40
C ARG A 115 -6.84 -12.13 -7.83
N HIS A 116 -5.78 -12.64 -8.46
CA HIS A 116 -5.73 -14.03 -8.93
C HIS A 116 -5.16 -15.01 -7.90
N ARG A 117 -4.71 -14.51 -6.73
CA ARG A 117 -4.32 -15.32 -5.59
C ARG A 117 -5.52 -15.46 -4.66
N GLU A 118 -6.31 -16.49 -4.86
CA GLU A 118 -7.29 -16.93 -3.87
C GLU A 118 -6.55 -17.50 -2.66
N VAL A 119 -6.30 -16.65 -1.67
CA VAL A 119 -5.79 -17.08 -0.37
C VAL A 119 -6.91 -16.85 0.65
N PRO A 120 -7.48 -17.92 1.23
CA PRO A 120 -8.36 -17.83 2.38
C PRO A 120 -7.65 -17.07 3.51
N LEU A 121 -8.37 -16.19 4.21
CA LEU A 121 -7.83 -15.56 5.42
C LEU A 121 -7.56 -16.67 6.45
N PRO A 122 -6.30 -16.96 6.82
CA PRO A 122 -6.02 -18.09 7.69
C PRO A 122 -6.49 -17.76 9.11
N ASP A 123 -7.24 -18.68 9.71
CA ASP A 123 -7.61 -18.63 11.14
C ASP A 123 -6.71 -19.56 11.99
N THR A 124 -5.83 -20.32 11.34
CA THR A 124 -4.93 -21.30 11.95
C THR A 124 -3.57 -21.26 11.26
N PHE A 125 -2.51 -21.52 12.04
CA PHE A 125 -1.15 -21.64 11.54
C PHE A 125 -0.71 -23.10 11.64
N THR A 126 -0.44 -23.74 10.50
CA THR A 126 0.05 -25.12 10.43
C THR A 126 1.51 -25.12 10.01
N LEU A 127 2.40 -25.58 10.89
CA LEU A 127 3.79 -25.86 10.51
C LEU A 127 3.84 -27.14 9.70
N VAL A 128 4.34 -27.08 8.47
CA VAL A 128 4.63 -28.26 7.65
C VAL A 128 6.11 -28.59 7.82
N ASP A 129 6.42 -29.59 8.64
CA ASP A 129 7.79 -30.06 8.82
C ASP A 129 8.24 -30.84 7.58
N THR A 130 9.21 -30.29 6.85
CA THR A 130 9.68 -30.81 5.55
C THR A 130 11.14 -31.29 5.59
N SER A 131 11.74 -31.49 6.76
CA SER A 131 13.20 -31.77 6.87
C SER A 131 13.58 -33.22 7.25
N PRO A 132 14.65 -33.79 6.64
CA PRO A 132 15.10 -35.17 6.89
C PRO A 132 16.36 -35.34 7.79
N SER A 133 16.68 -34.48 8.78
CA SER A 133 17.90 -34.66 9.62
C SER A 133 17.86 -33.99 11.02
N PRO A 134 18.53 -34.52 12.09
CA PRO A 134 18.07 -34.34 13.49
C PRO A 134 18.70 -33.23 14.37
N ALA A 135 19.93 -32.73 14.12
CA ALA A 135 20.70 -32.05 15.18
C ALA A 135 20.69 -30.50 15.19
N ALA A 136 20.63 -29.83 14.04
CA ALA A 136 20.41 -28.36 13.96
C ALA A 136 18.92 -27.99 13.80
N VAL A 137 18.09 -29.02 13.55
CA VAL A 137 16.64 -28.92 13.38
C VAL A 137 15.93 -28.83 14.73
N THR A 138 16.53 -29.29 15.82
CA THR A 138 15.86 -29.38 17.13
C THR A 138 15.53 -28.01 17.73
N GLU A 139 16.47 -27.06 17.71
CA GLU A 139 16.24 -25.72 18.28
C GLU A 139 15.34 -24.85 17.39
N ALA A 140 15.57 -24.87 16.07
CA ALA A 140 14.73 -24.14 15.11
C ALA A 140 13.30 -24.69 15.06
N SER A 141 13.12 -26.02 15.07
CA SER A 141 11.81 -26.63 15.14
C SER A 141 11.14 -26.42 16.49
N HIS A 142 11.88 -26.40 17.61
CA HIS A 142 11.33 -26.08 18.93
C HIS A 142 10.78 -24.65 18.97
N LEU A 143 11.58 -23.66 18.53
CA LEU A 143 11.13 -22.27 18.46
C LEU A 143 9.94 -22.10 17.51
N ALA A 144 9.94 -22.77 16.35
CA ALA A 144 8.82 -22.74 15.43
C ALA A 144 7.53 -23.26 16.10
N HIS A 145 7.60 -24.42 16.78
CA HIS A 145 6.46 -24.98 17.50
C HIS A 145 5.98 -24.06 18.62
N ALA A 146 6.89 -23.46 19.38
CA ALA A 146 6.56 -22.48 20.41
C ALA A 146 5.82 -21.26 19.82
N VAL A 147 6.30 -20.73 18.68
CA VAL A 147 5.63 -19.63 17.96
C VAL A 147 4.23 -20.06 17.50
N ALA A 148 4.07 -21.24 16.93
CA ALA A 148 2.77 -21.75 16.47
C ALA A 148 1.78 -21.93 17.64
N ALA A 149 2.26 -22.45 18.77
CA ALA A 149 1.48 -22.59 20.00
C ALA A 149 1.04 -21.21 20.54
N ALA A 150 1.97 -20.25 20.61
CA ALA A 150 1.68 -18.88 21.07
C ALA A 150 0.68 -18.17 20.14
N ILE A 151 0.80 -18.32 18.82
CA ILE A 151 -0.18 -17.78 17.86
C ILE A 151 -1.59 -18.35 18.10
N SER A 152 -1.65 -19.65 18.43
CA SER A 152 -2.91 -20.36 18.66
C SER A 152 -3.55 -20.06 20.02
N SER A 153 -2.77 -19.72 21.03
CA SER A 153 -3.26 -19.54 22.42
C SER A 153 -3.34 -18.08 22.88
N GLU A 154 -2.40 -17.22 22.47
CA GLU A 154 -2.22 -15.88 23.04
C GLU A 154 -2.90 -14.76 22.23
N LEU A 155 -3.16 -15.03 20.95
CA LEU A 155 -3.75 -14.04 20.04
C LEU A 155 -5.26 -14.20 19.95
N THR A 156 -5.96 -13.07 19.97
CA THR A 156 -7.39 -13.03 19.60
C THR A 156 -7.57 -13.51 18.16
N PRO A 157 -8.77 -14.01 17.78
CA PRO A 157 -9.04 -14.42 16.40
C PRO A 157 -8.72 -13.33 15.38
N HIS A 158 -9.05 -12.07 15.69
CA HIS A 158 -8.74 -10.94 14.82
C HIS A 158 -7.23 -10.68 14.70
N GLN A 159 -6.49 -10.68 15.82
CA GLN A 159 -5.02 -10.50 15.80
C GLN A 159 -4.33 -11.61 15.02
N ARG A 160 -4.75 -12.86 15.23
CA ARG A 160 -4.23 -14.02 14.51
C ARG A 160 -4.46 -13.88 13.01
N ARG A 161 -5.69 -13.62 12.60
CA ARG A 161 -6.05 -13.45 11.19
C ARG A 161 -5.23 -12.35 10.52
N VAL A 162 -5.07 -11.19 11.18
CA VAL A 162 -4.26 -10.08 10.66
C VAL A 162 -2.78 -10.45 10.59
N LEU A 163 -2.23 -11.10 11.62
CA LEU A 163 -0.85 -11.54 11.64
C LEU A 163 -0.56 -12.53 10.51
N LEU A 164 -1.36 -13.58 10.38
CA LEU A 164 -1.16 -14.63 9.38
C LEU A 164 -1.31 -14.07 7.95
N ALA A 165 -2.34 -13.27 7.71
CA ALA A 165 -2.54 -12.65 6.40
C ALA A 165 -1.37 -11.75 6.00
N LEU A 166 -0.81 -10.95 6.92
CA LEU A 166 0.27 -10.00 6.59
C LEU A 166 1.66 -10.63 6.57
N VAL A 167 1.94 -11.60 7.44
CA VAL A 167 3.29 -12.11 7.68
C VAL A 167 3.53 -13.45 7.00
N VAL A 168 2.52 -14.33 6.97
CA VAL A 168 2.65 -15.67 6.40
C VAL A 168 2.24 -15.67 4.95
N GLU A 169 1.04 -15.14 4.67
CA GLU A 169 0.53 -15.06 3.31
C GLU A 169 1.09 -13.85 2.54
N GLU A 170 1.73 -12.90 3.23
CA GLU A 170 2.26 -11.66 2.62
C GLU A 170 1.20 -10.84 1.87
N VAL A 171 -0.07 -10.92 2.30
CA VAL A 171 -1.17 -10.12 1.75
C VAL A 171 -0.82 -8.63 1.96
N PRO A 172 -0.83 -7.80 0.90
CA PRO A 172 -0.59 -6.38 1.03
C PRO A 172 -1.61 -5.79 2.00
N ILE A 173 -1.13 -4.99 2.95
CA ILE A 173 -1.97 -4.41 4.00
C ILE A 173 -3.18 -3.63 3.46
N ASP A 174 -3.08 -3.10 2.25
CA ASP A 174 -4.13 -2.35 1.56
C ASP A 174 -5.26 -3.26 1.06
N VAL A 175 -4.89 -4.46 0.60
CA VAL A 175 -5.84 -5.51 0.21
C VAL A 175 -6.51 -6.07 1.45
N LEU A 176 -5.75 -6.27 2.53
CA LEU A 176 -6.30 -6.75 3.79
C LEU A 176 -7.26 -5.72 4.43
N ALA A 177 -6.92 -4.43 4.36
CA ALA A 177 -7.76 -3.35 4.87
C ALA A 177 -9.12 -3.33 4.16
N ASP A 178 -9.12 -3.46 2.84
CA ASP A 178 -10.33 -3.55 2.02
C ASP A 178 -11.18 -4.77 2.40
N ARG A 179 -10.56 -5.97 2.44
CA ARG A 179 -11.25 -7.23 2.78
C ARG A 179 -11.88 -7.23 4.17
N LEU A 180 -11.25 -6.57 5.14
CA LEU A 180 -11.71 -6.52 6.53
C LEU A 180 -12.56 -5.27 6.85
N GLY A 181 -12.83 -4.38 5.88
CA GLY A 181 -13.53 -3.12 6.14
C GLY A 181 -12.81 -2.24 7.17
N SER A 182 -11.47 -2.23 7.13
CA SER A 182 -10.61 -1.57 8.13
C SER A 182 -9.68 -0.54 7.48
N THR A 183 -8.81 0.06 8.28
CA THR A 183 -7.77 1.01 7.80
C THR A 183 -6.39 0.41 7.99
N ARG A 184 -5.42 0.83 7.15
CA ARG A 184 -3.99 0.47 7.33
C ARG A 184 -3.52 0.72 8.76
N ASN A 185 -3.89 1.86 9.34
CA ASN A 185 -3.44 2.24 10.68
C ASN A 185 -3.99 1.30 11.75
N ALA A 186 -5.27 0.92 11.64
CA ALA A 186 -5.86 -0.08 12.53
C ALA A 186 -5.15 -1.44 12.37
N LEU A 187 -4.88 -1.88 11.14
CA LEU A 187 -4.16 -3.13 10.89
C LEU A 187 -2.70 -3.11 11.40
N TYR A 188 -2.00 -1.99 11.25
CA TYR A 188 -0.65 -1.81 11.81
C TYR A 188 -0.66 -1.91 13.34
N LYS A 189 -1.64 -1.26 13.99
CA LYS A 189 -1.82 -1.36 15.44
C LYS A 189 -2.10 -2.81 15.86
N THR A 190 -3.03 -3.48 15.19
CA THR A 190 -3.33 -4.90 15.45
C THR A 190 -2.10 -5.79 15.30
N LEU A 191 -1.31 -5.60 14.24
CA LEU A 191 -0.07 -6.34 13.99
C LEU A 191 1.00 -6.05 15.05
N HIS A 192 1.12 -4.80 15.49
CA HIS A 192 2.05 -4.41 16.55
C HIS A 192 1.65 -5.07 17.88
N ASP A 193 0.38 -4.99 18.26
CA ASP A 193 -0.14 -5.59 19.49
C ASP A 193 0.02 -7.12 19.48
N ALA A 194 -0.21 -7.77 18.34
CA ALA A 194 0.01 -9.20 18.16
C ALA A 194 1.50 -9.57 18.38
N ARG A 195 2.43 -8.86 17.74
CA ARG A 195 3.88 -9.10 17.92
C ARG A 195 4.33 -8.91 19.37
N ARG A 196 3.80 -7.88 20.05
CA ARG A 196 4.12 -7.62 21.47
C ARG A 196 3.63 -8.74 22.38
N ARG A 197 2.41 -9.26 22.15
CA ARG A 197 1.86 -10.40 22.90
C ARG A 197 2.69 -11.67 22.69
N LEU A 198 3.00 -12.02 21.44
CA LEU A 198 3.83 -13.18 21.12
C LEU A 198 5.22 -13.08 21.77
N ARG A 199 5.86 -11.91 21.68
CA ARG A 199 7.17 -11.68 22.33
C ARG A 199 7.07 -11.90 23.84
N THR A 200 6.02 -11.40 24.48
CA THR A 200 5.83 -11.55 25.93
C THR A 200 5.65 -13.01 26.32
N ALA A 201 4.81 -13.75 25.58
CA ALA A 201 4.57 -15.16 25.84
C ALA A 201 5.81 -16.02 25.64
N LEU A 202 6.56 -15.80 24.55
CA LEU A 202 7.77 -16.57 24.25
C LEU A 202 8.91 -16.27 25.23
N ILE A 203 8.99 -15.05 25.78
CA ILE A 203 9.92 -14.75 26.88
C ILE A 203 9.48 -15.48 28.17
N ALA A 204 8.19 -15.49 28.46
CA ALA A 204 7.66 -16.15 29.66
C ALA A 204 7.83 -17.68 29.61
N SER A 205 7.77 -18.30 28.43
CA SER A 205 8.03 -19.74 28.25
C SER A 205 9.51 -20.10 28.15
N GLY A 206 10.42 -19.11 28.08
CA GLY A 206 11.85 -19.33 27.94
C GLY A 206 12.31 -19.65 26.51
N ASP A 207 11.42 -19.54 25.52
CA ASP A 207 11.72 -19.76 24.10
C ASP A 207 12.43 -18.57 23.44
N LEU A 208 12.38 -17.39 24.08
CA LEU A 208 13.06 -16.17 23.64
C LEU A 208 13.81 -15.52 24.80
N ASP A 209 15.08 -15.20 24.58
CA ASP A 209 15.87 -14.42 25.53
C ASP A 209 15.29 -13.01 25.72
N HIS A 210 15.23 -12.55 26.97
CA HIS A 210 14.92 -11.16 27.28
C HIS A 210 16.08 -10.25 26.84
N ARG A 211 16.08 -9.82 25.58
CA ARG A 211 16.96 -8.75 25.11
C ARG A 211 16.30 -7.40 25.40
N PRO A 212 16.86 -6.54 26.29
CA PRO A 212 16.33 -5.21 26.50
C PRO A 212 16.46 -4.39 25.22
N ASP A 213 15.46 -3.55 24.94
CA ASP A 213 15.38 -2.73 23.74
C ASP A 213 16.62 -1.83 23.67
N ARG A 214 17.35 -1.88 22.55
CA ARG A 214 18.48 -0.96 22.31
C ARG A 214 17.89 0.43 22.07
N SER A 215 17.67 1.16 23.15
CA SER A 215 17.55 2.61 23.12
C SER A 215 18.92 3.13 22.68
N ASN A 216 19.02 3.55 21.41
CA ASN A 216 20.22 4.20 20.90
C ASN A 216 20.21 5.67 21.39
N PRO A 217 21.36 6.21 21.87
CA PRO A 217 21.47 7.61 22.25
C PRO A 217 21.31 8.57 21.07
#